data_AF-A0A717GRA0-F1
#
_entry.id   AF-A0A717GRA0-F1
#
_cell.length_a   1.000
_cell.length_b   1.000
_cell.length_c   1.000
_cell.angle_alpha   90.00
_cell.angle_beta   90.00
_cell.angle_gamma   90.00
#
_symmetry.space_group_name_H-M   'P 1'
#
loop_
_entity.id
_entity.type
_entity.pdbx_description
1 polymer ?
#
loop_
_entity_poly.entity_id
_entity_poly.type
_entity_poly.pdbx_seq_one_letter_code
_entity_poly.pdbx_strand_id
1 'polypeptide(L)'
;MNTLPKFQRDLERYRDTVLSIKHNIRLYEESIESLIRQIRCSDFENAKSLFDKLFDIRSELATMLYKYEYEPEKRIRDLIYNLDRNDFYSRMYWYEKFIDGFTWPE
;
A
#
# COMPACT_ATOMS: atom_id res chain seq x y z
N MET A 1 -13.24 -34.86 21.57
CA MET A 1 -13.37 -33.48 22.10
C MET A 1 -14.15 -32.65 21.10
N ASN A 2 -15.20 -31.95 21.51
CA ASN A 2 -16.00 -31.10 20.61
C ASN A 2 -15.23 -29.79 20.35
N THR A 3 -14.65 -29.65 19.16
CA THR A 3 -13.86 -28.47 18.75
C THR A 3 -14.71 -27.30 18.26
N LEU A 4 -16.01 -27.53 18.01
CA LEU A 4 -16.92 -26.56 17.39
C LEU A 4 -16.99 -25.21 18.13
N PRO A 5 -17.09 -25.15 19.47
CA PRO A 5 -17.16 -23.86 20.17
C PRO A 5 -15.86 -23.06 20.07
N LYS A 6 -14.70 -23.73 20.00
CA LYS A 6 -13.41 -23.05 19.78
C LYS A 6 -13.33 -22.53 18.35
N PHE A 7 -13.71 -23.36 17.37
CA PHE A 7 -13.71 -22.98 15.97
C PHE A 7 -14.61 -21.77 15.67
N GLN A 8 -15.80 -21.70 16.28
CA GLN A 8 -16.69 -20.54 16.14
C GLN A 8 -16.04 -19.24 16.65
N ARG A 9 -15.36 -19.29 17.80
CA ARG A 9 -14.62 -18.12 18.32
C ARG A 9 -13.47 -17.69 17.41
N ASP A 10 -12.77 -18.66 16.82
CA ASP A 10 -11.69 -18.38 15.88
C ASP A 10 -12.24 -17.73 14.59
N LEU A 11 -13.41 -18.16 14.10
CA LEU A 11 -14.09 -17.55 12.95
C LEU A 11 -14.59 -16.13 13.23
N GLU A 12 -15.14 -15.87 14.42
CA GLU A 12 -15.55 -14.53 14.83
C GLU A 12 -14.35 -13.58 14.88
N ARG A 13 -13.24 -14.02 15.48
CA ARG A 13 -11.99 -13.24 15.53
C ARG A 13 -11.43 -12.99 14.13
N TYR A 14 -11.45 -14.00 13.26
CA TYR A 14 -11.03 -13.87 11.86
C TYR A 14 -11.87 -12.81 11.14
N ARG A 15 -13.21 -12.89 11.22
CA ARG A 15 -14.12 -11.93 10.59
C ARG A 15 -13.80 -10.50 11.03
N ASP A 16 -13.69 -10.27 12.33
CA ASP A 16 -13.49 -8.93 12.88
C ASP A 16 -12.10 -8.37 12.51
N THR A 17 -11.08 -9.24 12.51
CA THR A 17 -9.70 -8.87 12.13
C THR A 17 -9.62 -8.55 10.63
N VAL A 18 -10.24 -9.35 9.76
CA VAL A 18 -10.28 -9.08 8.32
C VAL A 18 -10.97 -7.76 8.01
N LEU A 19 -12.07 -7.43 8.70
CA LEU A 19 -12.74 -6.15 8.54
C LEU A 19 -11.83 -4.97 8.94
N SER A 20 -11.09 -5.12 10.04
CA SER A 20 -10.11 -4.11 10.47
C SER A 20 -8.97 -3.94 9.47
N ILE A 21 -8.39 -5.04 8.94
CA ILE A 21 -7.33 -4.98 7.94
C ILE A 21 -7.82 -4.28 6.66
N LYS A 22 -9.03 -4.62 6.17
CA LYS A 22 -9.62 -3.97 4.99
C LYS A 22 -9.82 -2.47 5.19
N HIS A 23 -10.23 -2.05 6.40
CA HIS A 23 -10.34 -0.64 6.72
C HIS A 23 -8.99 0.07 6.67
N ASN A 24 -7.95 -0.53 7.26
CA ASN A 24 -6.59 0.04 7.24
C ASN A 24 -6.03 0.13 5.83
N ILE A 25 -6.27 -0.87 4.98
CA ILE A 25 -5.85 -0.83 3.56
C ILE A 25 -6.46 0.38 2.85
N ARG A 26 -7.76 0.67 3.06
CA ARG A 26 -8.40 1.86 2.47
C ARG A 26 -7.74 3.16 2.91
N LEU A 27 -7.37 3.26 4.19
CA LEU A 27 -6.65 4.44 4.70
C LEU A 27 -5.26 4.58 4.05
N TYR A 28 -4.57 3.47 3.79
CA TYR A 28 -3.33 3.48 3.02
C TYR A 28 -3.56 3.91 1.58
N GLU A 29 -4.62 3.45 0.91
CA GLU A 29 -4.97 3.90 -0.45
C GLU A 29 -5.18 5.42 -0.51
N GLU A 30 -5.99 5.97 0.39
CA GLU A 30 -6.23 7.42 0.49
C GLU A 30 -4.92 8.20 0.74
N SER A 31 -4.06 7.66 1.62
CA SER A 31 -2.76 8.27 1.94
C SER A 31 -1.83 8.27 0.73
N ILE A 32 -1.76 7.16 0.00
CA ILE A 32 -0.97 7.02 -1.23
C ILE A 32 -1.47 7.99 -2.30
N GLU A 33 -2.78 8.06 -2.54
CA GLU A 33 -3.35 8.99 -3.52
C GLU A 33 -3.03 10.44 -3.16
N SER A 34 -3.10 10.78 -1.87
CA SER A 34 -2.71 12.10 -1.37
C SER A 34 -1.22 12.38 -1.60
N LEU A 35 -0.33 11.41 -1.35
CA LEU A 35 1.10 11.54 -1.60
C LEU A 35 1.39 11.75 -3.10
N ILE A 36 0.77 10.97 -3.99
CA ILE A 36 0.92 11.11 -5.44
C ILE A 36 0.50 12.50 -5.90
N ARG A 37 -0.64 13.01 -5.40
CA ARG A 37 -1.10 14.38 -5.71
C ARG A 37 -0.11 15.44 -5.22
N GLN A 38 0.46 15.27 -4.03
CA GLN A 38 1.47 16.19 -3.50
C GLN A 38 2.76 16.15 -4.32
N ILE A 39 3.22 14.95 -4.72
CA ILE A 39 4.39 14.76 -5.58
C ILE A 39 4.20 15.52 -6.90
N ARG A 40 3.04 15.37 -7.53
CA ARG A 40 2.68 16.07 -8.77
C ARG A 40 2.73 17.60 -8.65
N CYS A 41 2.41 18.15 -7.48
CA CYS A 41 2.37 19.59 -7.24
C CYS A 41 3.68 20.17 -6.70
N SER A 42 4.72 19.35 -6.53
CA SER A 42 6.02 19.75 -5.99
C SER A 42 7.10 19.64 -7.06
N ASP A 43 8.21 20.36 -6.91
CA ASP A 43 9.42 20.05 -7.68
C ASP A 43 10.07 18.75 -7.19
N PHE A 44 10.98 18.20 -7.99
CA PHE A 44 11.59 16.89 -7.73
C PHE A 44 12.38 16.86 -6.41
N GLU A 45 13.04 17.96 -6.04
CA GLU A 45 13.82 18.05 -4.79
C GLU A 45 12.90 17.97 -3.58
N ASN A 46 11.79 18.72 -3.62
CA ASN A 46 10.77 18.70 -2.57
C ASN A 46 9.99 17.37 -2.54
N ALA A 47 9.81 16.72 -3.68
CA ALA A 47 9.15 15.42 -3.80
C ALA A 47 9.93 14.27 -3.16
N LYS A 48 11.24 14.40 -2.93
CA LYS A 48 12.07 13.31 -2.34
C LYS A 48 11.50 12.81 -1.00
N SER A 49 11.11 13.74 -0.13
CA SER A 49 10.52 13.42 1.18
C SER A 49 9.14 12.77 1.09
N LEU A 50 8.39 13.04 0.02
CA LEU A 50 7.10 12.42 -0.27
C LEU A 50 7.28 11.01 -0.83
N PHE A 51 8.29 10.81 -1.67
CA PHE A 51 8.70 9.48 -2.12
C PHE A 51 9.12 8.59 -0.95
N ASP A 52 9.90 9.12 0.00
CA ASP A 52 10.30 8.34 1.18
C ASP A 52 9.07 7.79 1.92
N LYS A 53 8.08 8.65 2.20
CA LYS A 53 6.81 8.23 2.81
C LYS A 53 6.03 7.22 1.96
N LEU A 54 6.02 7.40 0.64
CA LEU A 54 5.34 6.48 -0.28
C LEU A 54 5.98 5.08 -0.24
N PHE A 55 7.31 5.01 -0.25
CA PHE A 55 8.04 3.74 -0.17
C PHE A 55 7.98 3.11 1.21
N ASP A 56 7.89 3.90 2.29
CA ASP A 56 7.64 3.38 3.63
C ASP A 56 6.29 2.66 3.70
N ILE A 57 5.22 3.31 3.23
CA ILE A 57 3.89 2.69 3.14
C ILE A 57 3.92 1.42 2.29
N ARG A 58 4.55 1.48 1.12
CA ARG A 58 4.69 0.31 0.24
C ARG A 58 5.42 -0.84 0.94
N SER A 59 6.44 -0.56 1.74
CA SER A 59 7.21 -1.58 2.46
C SER A 59 6.39 -2.27 3.55
N GLU A 60 5.52 -1.53 4.23
CA GLU A 60 4.54 -2.10 5.17
C GLU A 60 3.52 -3.00 4.45
N LEU A 61 3.01 -2.56 3.28
CA LEU A 61 2.10 -3.36 2.46
C LEU A 61 2.77 -4.62 1.89
N ALA A 62 4.05 -4.54 1.50
CA ALA A 62 4.83 -5.70 1.09
C ALA A 62 5.04 -6.68 2.26
N THR A 63 5.26 -6.16 3.47
CA THR A 63 5.35 -6.99 4.69
C THR A 63 4.02 -7.70 4.96
N MET A 64 2.90 -6.99 4.83
CA MET A 64 1.56 -7.60 4.92
C MET A 64 1.39 -8.75 3.93
N LEU A 65 1.82 -8.58 2.67
CA LEU A 65 1.72 -9.59 1.62
C LEU A 65 2.64 -10.80 1.87
N TYR A 66 3.93 -10.57 2.10
CA TYR A 66 4.94 -11.65 2.10
C TYR A 66 5.20 -12.26 3.47
N LYS A 67 5.14 -11.47 4.55
CA LYS A 67 5.40 -11.97 5.91
C LYS A 67 4.14 -12.50 6.59
N TYR A 68 3.02 -11.82 6.38
CA TYR A 68 1.75 -12.16 7.02
C TYR A 68 0.78 -12.88 6.09
N GLU A 69 1.16 -13.09 4.81
CA GLU A 69 0.38 -13.83 3.81
C GLU A 69 -1.07 -13.29 3.66
N TYR A 70 -1.27 -12.01 3.95
CA TYR A 70 -2.57 -11.37 3.73
C TYR A 70 -2.63 -10.88 2.29
N GLU A 71 -3.45 -11.55 1.48
CA GLU A 71 -3.63 -11.26 0.07
C GLU A 71 -4.58 -10.05 -0.12
N PRO A 72 -4.08 -8.86 -0.53
CA PRO A 72 -4.92 -7.70 -0.76
C PRO A 72 -5.50 -7.71 -2.18
N GLU A 73 -6.38 -6.76 -2.48
CA GLU A 73 -6.95 -6.61 -3.83
C GLU A 73 -5.85 -6.30 -4.88
N LYS A 74 -6.15 -6.59 -6.15
CA LYS A 74 -5.19 -6.44 -7.27
C LYS A 74 -4.52 -5.07 -7.28
N ARG A 75 -5.28 -4.00 -7.02
CA ARG A 75 -4.79 -2.61 -6.98
C ARG A 75 -3.60 -2.41 -6.04
N ILE A 76 -3.65 -3.02 -4.85
CA ILE A 76 -2.55 -2.96 -3.87
C ILE A 76 -1.37 -3.82 -4.30
N ARG A 77 -1.62 -4.98 -4.90
CA ARG A 77 -0.54 -5.86 -5.38
C ARG A 77 0.23 -5.24 -6.53
N ASP A 78 -0.48 -4.63 -7.47
CA ASP A 78 0.13 -3.89 -8.58
C ASP A 78 1.00 -2.76 -8.03
N LEU A 79 0.50 -2.01 -7.02
CA LEU A 79 1.31 -0.99 -6.35
C LEU A 79 2.57 -1.57 -5.68
N ILE A 80 2.43 -2.67 -4.93
CA ILE A 80 3.57 -3.33 -4.26
C ILE A 80 4.62 -3.73 -5.29
N TYR A 81 4.20 -4.25 -6.44
CA TYR A 81 5.09 -4.67 -7.52
C TYR A 81 5.76 -3.48 -8.22
N ASN A 82 4.97 -2.51 -8.67
CA ASN A 82 5.42 -1.36 -9.46
C ASN A 82 6.32 -0.40 -8.68
N LEU A 83 6.14 -0.32 -7.36
CA LEU A 83 6.97 0.48 -6.45
C LEU A 83 7.98 -0.37 -5.66
N ASP A 84 8.36 -1.56 -6.14
CA ASP A 84 9.38 -2.37 -5.44
C ASP A 84 10.78 -1.73 -5.49
N ARG A 85 11.12 -1.18 -6.65
CA ARG A 85 12.42 -0.55 -6.87
C ARG A 85 12.41 0.89 -6.33
N ASN A 86 13.23 1.15 -5.32
CA ASN A 86 13.41 2.48 -4.73
C ASN A 86 14.85 2.99 -4.94
N ASP A 87 15.12 3.56 -6.12
CA ASP A 87 16.37 4.25 -6.41
C ASP A 87 16.11 5.58 -7.13
N PHE A 88 17.17 6.33 -7.41
CA PHE A 88 17.05 7.63 -8.08
C PHE A 88 16.31 7.53 -9.42
N TYR A 89 16.58 6.49 -10.22
CA TYR A 89 15.99 6.34 -11.55
C TYR A 89 14.52 5.95 -11.47
N SER A 90 14.13 5.07 -10.55
CA SER A 90 12.72 4.74 -10.35
C SER A 90 11.92 5.93 -9.83
N ARG A 91 12.50 6.74 -8.93
CA ARG A 91 11.88 7.99 -8.45
C ARG A 91 11.68 9.00 -9.58
N MET A 92 12.70 9.20 -10.43
CA MET A 92 12.59 10.08 -11.60
C MET A 92 11.49 9.61 -12.55
N TYR A 93 11.46 8.30 -12.87
CA TYR A 93 10.43 7.71 -13.73
C TYR A 93 9.02 7.95 -13.17
N TRP A 94 8.80 7.65 -11.89
CA TRP A 94 7.49 7.82 -11.26
C TRP A 94 7.09 9.29 -11.13
N TYR A 95 8.05 10.17 -10.87
CA TYR A 95 7.82 11.61 -10.82
C TYR A 95 7.30 12.14 -12.16
N GLU A 96 7.95 11.77 -13.26
CA GLU A 96 7.49 12.11 -14.61
C GLU A 96 6.07 11.58 -14.88
N LYS A 97 5.80 10.33 -14.53
CA LYS A 97 4.46 9.74 -14.67
C LYS A 97 3.39 10.48 -13.87
N PHE A 98 3.67 10.81 -12.61
CA PHE A 98 2.70 11.52 -11.77
C PHE A 98 2.44 12.94 -12.25
N ILE A 99 3.44 13.62 -12.81
CA ILE A 99 3.26 14.93 -13.47
C ILE A 99 2.36 14.83 -14.69
N ASP A 100 2.54 13.77 -15.49
CA ASP A 100 1.72 13.48 -16.68
C ASP A 100 0.25 13.11 -16.35
N GLY A 101 -0.12 13.11 -15.07
CA GLY A 101 -1.49 12.90 -14.60
C GLY A 101 -1.80 11.46 -14.19
N PHE A 102 -0.80 10.59 -14.11
CA PHE A 102 -0.97 9.24 -13.58
C PHE A 102 -1.30 9.29 -12.08
N THR A 103 -2.36 8.61 -11.67
CA THR A 103 -2.90 8.70 -10.29
C THR A 103 -2.65 7.47 -9.43
N TRP A 104 -2.16 6.38 -10.02
CA TRP A 104 -1.86 5.14 -9.31
C TRP A 104 -0.74 4.36 -10.03
N PRO A 105 0.15 3.64 -9.32
CA PRO A 105 1.14 2.77 -9.94
C PRO A 105 0.47 1.47 -10.46
N GLU A 106 0.32 1.36 -11.78
CA GLU A 106 -0.27 0.21 -12.50
C GLU A 106 0.70 -0.36 -13.54
#